data_AF-A0A1S3UX48-F1
#
_entry.id   AF-A0A1S3UX48-F1
#
_cell.length_a   1.000
_cell.length_b   1.000
_cell.length_c   1.000
_cell.angle_alpha   90.00
_cell.angle_beta   90.00
_cell.angle_gamma   90.00
#
_symmetry.space_group_name_H-M   'P 1'
#
loop_
_entity.id
_entity.type
_entity.pdbx_description
1 polymer ?
#
loop_
_entity_poly.entity_id
_entity_poly.type
_entity_poly.pdbx_seq_one_letter_code
_entity_poly.pdbx_strand_id
1 'polypeptide(L)'
;MDENKKWMHKETERQRRQEMGKLCNNLRSLLPLEYIKGKRSTSDHVHEAMNYINHLQDKVKQLQEKRDALLKVSNNLSSIVPENESSCVTHLPPLVFVHPFPGGIEIICSHSFKKSVFPMSRLLDILHKEGLDVVNTTSIRRNGRFIHTIQSEDPNHSNMVDTDYSELQIKIMEALSSSSLQETLPVPENC
;
A
#
# COMPACT_ATOMS: atom_id res chain seq x y z
N MET A 1 0.30 -53.49 34.32
CA MET A 1 1.03 -52.36 33.69
C MET A 1 0.64 -52.17 32.23
N ASP A 2 0.31 -53.24 31.50
CA ASP A 2 0.05 -53.19 30.06
C ASP A 2 -1.23 -52.44 29.64
N GLU A 3 -2.31 -52.51 30.44
CA GLU A 3 -3.56 -51.79 30.16
C GLU A 3 -3.40 -50.26 30.24
N ASN A 4 -2.58 -49.76 31.18
CA ASN A 4 -2.31 -48.34 31.29
C ASN A 4 -1.51 -47.83 30.07
N LYS A 5 -0.52 -48.62 29.62
CA LYS A 5 0.26 -48.31 28.41
C LYS A 5 -0.63 -48.28 27.16
N LYS A 6 -1.54 -49.24 27.03
CA LYS A 6 -2.54 -49.30 25.95
C LYS A 6 -3.49 -48.10 25.95
N TRP A 7 -3.95 -47.68 27.13
CA TRP A 7 -4.81 -46.50 27.27
C TRP A 7 -4.08 -45.21 26.88
N MET A 8 -2.85 -45.02 27.36
CA MET A 8 -2.01 -43.87 27.00
C MET A 8 -1.76 -43.79 25.49
N HIS A 9 -1.42 -44.91 24.83
CA HIS A 9 -1.26 -44.93 23.38
C HIS A 9 -2.55 -44.56 22.62
N LYS A 10 -3.70 -45.02 23.11
CA LYS A 10 -5.01 -44.68 22.52
C LYS A 10 -5.30 -43.19 22.64
N GLU A 11 -5.03 -42.57 23.79
CA GLU A 11 -5.27 -41.14 23.97
C GLU A 11 -4.30 -40.30 23.14
N THR A 12 -3.02 -40.68 23.06
CA THR A 12 -2.06 -40.00 22.18
C THR A 12 -2.49 -40.04 20.71
N GLU A 13 -2.92 -41.20 20.21
CA GLU A 13 -3.41 -41.30 18.82
C GLU A 13 -4.73 -40.55 18.61
N ARG A 14 -5.59 -40.49 19.64
CA ARG A 14 -6.81 -39.70 19.61
C ARG A 14 -6.49 -38.21 19.49
N GLN A 15 -5.59 -37.70 20.31
CA GLN A 15 -5.12 -36.32 20.27
C GLN A 15 -4.53 -35.98 18.90
N ARG A 16 -3.65 -36.83 18.37
CA ARG A 16 -3.07 -36.67 17.02
C ARG A 16 -4.13 -36.53 15.93
N ARG A 17 -5.22 -37.31 15.99
CA ARG A 17 -6.33 -37.22 15.02
C ARG A 17 -7.17 -35.96 15.19
N GLN A 18 -7.39 -35.51 16.43
CA GLN A 18 -8.10 -34.27 16.69
C GLN A 18 -7.32 -33.07 16.14
N GLU A 19 -5.99 -33.05 16.33
CA GLU A 19 -5.11 -32.03 15.76
C GLU A 19 -5.14 -32.03 14.24
N MET A 20 -5.04 -33.20 13.60
CA MET A 20 -5.18 -33.33 12.15
C MET A 20 -6.54 -32.80 11.66
N GLY A 21 -7.63 -33.16 12.33
CA GLY A 21 -8.96 -32.66 12.01
C GLY A 21 -9.07 -31.13 12.12
N LYS A 22 -8.47 -30.55 13.16
CA LYS A 22 -8.40 -29.09 13.33
C LYS A 22 -7.64 -28.42 12.17
N LEU A 23 -6.51 -28.98 11.76
CA LEU A 23 -5.73 -28.46 10.63
C LEU A 23 -6.52 -28.54 9.31
N CYS A 24 -7.19 -29.65 9.02
CA CYS A 24 -8.03 -29.78 7.84
C CYS A 24 -9.19 -28.76 7.83
N ASN A 25 -9.82 -28.53 8.97
CA ASN A 25 -10.88 -27.52 9.10
C ASN A 25 -10.35 -26.10 8.88
N ASN A 26 -9.19 -25.79 9.46
CA ASN A 26 -8.52 -24.51 9.23
C ASN A 26 -8.20 -24.31 7.76
N LEU A 27 -7.63 -25.32 7.08
CA LEU A 27 -7.35 -25.27 5.65
C LEU A 27 -8.63 -24.97 4.86
N ARG A 28 -9.73 -25.69 5.13
CA ARG A 28 -11.01 -25.47 4.47
C ARG A 28 -11.53 -24.03 4.65
N SER A 29 -11.35 -23.43 5.82
CA SER A 29 -11.80 -22.05 6.09
C SER A 29 -11.03 -20.97 5.33
N LEU A 30 -9.80 -21.27 4.86
CA LEU A 30 -8.97 -20.35 4.09
C LEU A 30 -9.28 -20.39 2.59
N LEU A 31 -10.07 -21.37 2.14
CA LEU A 31 -10.39 -21.54 0.73
C LEU A 31 -11.63 -20.75 0.33
N PRO A 32 -11.65 -20.11 -0.85
CA PRO A 32 -12.85 -19.48 -1.37
C PRO A 32 -13.98 -20.48 -1.59
N LEU A 33 -15.23 -19.99 -1.51
CA LEU A 33 -16.43 -20.80 -1.64
C LEU A 33 -16.47 -21.60 -2.95
N GLU A 34 -15.94 -21.04 -4.03
CA GLU A 34 -15.89 -21.64 -5.36
C GLU A 34 -15.09 -22.95 -5.37
N TYR A 35 -14.02 -23.02 -4.57
CA TYR A 35 -13.12 -24.18 -4.49
C TYR A 35 -13.62 -25.25 -3.52
N ILE A 36 -14.49 -24.89 -2.57
CA ILE A 36 -15.00 -25.83 -1.55
C ILE A 36 -16.44 -26.29 -1.80
N LYS A 37 -17.16 -25.64 -2.71
CA LYS A 37 -18.56 -25.98 -3.02
C LYS A 37 -18.65 -27.38 -3.62
N GLY A 38 -19.52 -28.21 -3.04
CA GLY A 38 -19.73 -29.60 -3.47
C GLY A 38 -18.62 -30.59 -3.05
N LYS A 39 -17.50 -30.11 -2.52
CA LYS A 39 -16.37 -30.94 -2.08
C LYS A 39 -16.51 -31.22 -0.58
N ARG A 40 -16.62 -32.49 -0.18
CA ARG A 40 -16.85 -32.88 1.23
C ARG A 40 -15.66 -33.56 1.89
N SER A 41 -14.77 -34.21 1.14
CA SER A 41 -13.66 -34.94 1.75
C SER A 41 -12.46 -34.03 2.05
N THR A 42 -11.65 -34.41 3.05
CA THR A 42 -10.41 -33.71 3.37
C THR A 42 -9.40 -33.78 2.22
N SER A 43 -9.36 -34.92 1.50
CA SER A 43 -8.52 -35.08 0.31
C SER A 43 -8.89 -34.09 -0.79
N ASP A 44 -10.19 -33.91 -1.03
CA ASP A 44 -10.68 -32.92 -2.00
C ASP A 44 -10.26 -31.51 -1.60
N HIS A 45 -10.41 -31.14 -0.32
CA HIS A 45 -10.01 -29.80 0.16
C HIS A 45 -8.51 -29.58 0.05
N VAL A 46 -7.69 -30.61 0.30
CA VAL A 46 -6.23 -30.53 0.11
C VAL A 46 -5.87 -30.35 -1.36
N HIS A 47 -6.54 -31.08 -2.26
CA HIS A 47 -6.32 -30.93 -3.70
C HIS A 47 -6.73 -29.53 -4.19
N GLU A 48 -7.90 -29.04 -3.77
CA GLU A 48 -8.36 -27.70 -4.14
C GLU A 48 -7.53 -26.58 -3.54
N ALA A 49 -6.94 -26.80 -2.36
CA ALA A 49 -5.95 -25.87 -1.81
C ALA A 49 -4.73 -25.73 -2.72
N MET A 50 -4.25 -26.82 -3.31
CA MET A 50 -3.16 -26.77 -4.29
C MET A 50 -3.55 -25.96 -5.53
N ASN A 51 -4.76 -26.19 -6.06
CA ASN A 51 -5.28 -25.43 -7.20
C ASN A 51 -5.39 -23.93 -6.89
N TYR A 52 -5.85 -23.60 -5.68
CA TYR A 52 -5.98 -22.22 -5.24
C TYR A 52 -4.62 -21.53 -5.07
N ILE A 53 -3.62 -22.24 -4.52
CA ILE A 53 -2.24 -21.75 -4.43
C ILE A 53 -1.70 -21.40 -5.82
N ASN A 54 -1.86 -22.29 -6.80
CA ASN A 54 -1.41 -22.04 -8.17
C ASN A 54 -2.11 -20.83 -8.80
N HIS A 55 -3.44 -20.72 -8.63
CA HIS A 55 -4.19 -19.56 -9.11
C HIS A 55 -3.69 -18.24 -8.48
N LEU A 56 -3.41 -18.23 -7.17
CA LEU A 56 -2.85 -17.05 -6.51
C LEU A 56 -1.45 -16.70 -7.03
N GLN A 57 -0.60 -17.70 -7.27
CA GLN A 57 0.74 -17.49 -7.85
C GLN A 57 0.65 -16.84 -9.24
N ASP A 58 -0.24 -17.35 -10.10
CA ASP A 58 -0.47 -16.78 -11.43
C ASP A 58 -1.02 -15.35 -11.34
N LYS A 59 -1.95 -15.09 -10.43
CA LYS A 59 -2.51 -13.76 -10.21
C LYS A 59 -1.42 -12.76 -9.77
N VAL A 60 -0.53 -13.15 -8.87
CA VAL A 60 0.61 -12.31 -8.45
C VAL A 60 1.52 -12.02 -9.64
N LYS A 61 1.85 -13.04 -10.46
CA LYS A 61 2.67 -12.86 -11.66
C LYS A 61 2.02 -11.89 -12.65
N GLN A 62 0.73 -12.02 -12.93
CA GLN A 62 0.01 -11.10 -13.82
C GLN A 62 -0.01 -9.67 -13.29
N LEU A 63 -0.22 -9.48 -11.99
CA LEU A 63 -0.18 -8.15 -11.37
C LEU A 63 1.22 -7.53 -11.45
N GLN A 64 2.25 -8.34 -11.27
CA GLN A 64 3.65 -7.95 -11.40
C GLN A 64 3.98 -7.53 -12.84
N GLU A 65 3.57 -8.30 -13.84
CA GLU A 65 3.73 -7.97 -15.26
C GLU A 65 3.00 -6.67 -15.63
N LYS A 66 1.77 -6.49 -15.14
CA LYS A 66 1.01 -5.23 -15.33
C LYS A 66 1.74 -4.04 -14.72
N ARG A 67 2.26 -4.18 -13.51
CA ARG A 67 3.06 -3.15 -12.83
C ARG A 67 4.30 -2.80 -13.66
N ASP A 68 5.04 -3.81 -14.13
CA ASP A 68 6.28 -3.61 -14.88
C ASP A 68 6.02 -2.99 -16.27
N ALA A 69 4.92 -3.35 -16.93
CA ALA A 69 4.48 -2.72 -18.17
C ALA A 69 4.17 -1.23 -17.96
N LEU A 70 3.42 -0.89 -16.91
CA LEU A 70 3.10 0.51 -16.57
C LEU A 70 4.37 1.31 -16.24
N LEU A 71 5.32 0.72 -15.50
CA LEU A 71 6.61 1.35 -15.22
C LEU A 71 7.42 1.59 -16.50
N LYS A 72 7.45 0.64 -17.44
CA LYS A 72 8.12 0.82 -18.74
C LYS A 72 7.49 1.93 -19.56
N VAL A 73 6.15 1.99 -19.65
CA VAL A 73 5.44 3.06 -20.35
C VAL A 73 5.74 4.43 -19.72
N SER A 74 5.75 4.51 -18.39
CA SER A 74 6.11 5.73 -17.67
C SER A 74 7.54 6.19 -17.93
N ASN A 75 8.49 5.26 -18.05
CA ASN A 75 9.89 5.58 -18.34
C ASN A 75 10.11 5.95 -19.81
N ASN A 76 9.38 5.32 -20.75
CA ASN A 76 9.46 5.64 -22.17
C ASN A 76 8.86 7.02 -22.48
N LEU A 77 7.83 7.45 -21.74
CA LEU A 77 7.30 8.82 -21.79
C LEU A 77 8.33 9.87 -21.34
N SER A 78 9.31 9.52 -20.49
CA SER A 78 10.42 10.42 -20.15
C SER A 78 11.58 10.38 -21.14
N SER A 79 11.56 9.49 -22.14
CA SER A 79 12.68 9.21 -23.05
C SER A 79 12.50 9.80 -24.46
N ILE A 80 11.41 10.51 -24.75
CA ILE A 80 11.16 11.14 -26.06
C ILE A 80 11.81 12.55 -26.18
N VAL A 81 12.60 12.99 -25.19
CA VAL A 81 13.43 14.19 -25.35
C VAL A 81 14.77 13.77 -25.95
N PRO A 82 15.16 14.27 -27.14
CA PRO A 82 16.41 13.89 -27.75
C PRO A 82 17.58 14.36 -26.88
N GLU A 83 18.59 13.50 -26.78
CA GLU A 83 19.88 13.78 -26.16
C GLU A 83 20.50 15.02 -26.81
N ASN A 84 20.29 16.17 -26.19
CA ASN A 84 21.13 17.34 -26.38
C ASN A 84 21.44 17.88 -24.99
N GLU A 85 22.71 18.16 -24.78
CA GLU A 85 23.35 18.34 -23.49
C GLU A 85 22.72 19.48 -22.68
N SER A 86 21.76 19.15 -21.82
CA SER A 86 21.32 19.96 -20.67
C SER A 86 20.40 19.13 -19.77
N SER A 87 20.66 19.17 -18.46
CA SER A 87 20.14 18.31 -17.40
C SER A 87 18.60 18.32 -17.15
N CYS A 88 17.78 17.96 -18.13
CA CYS A 88 16.32 17.92 -17.99
C CYS A 88 15.80 16.54 -17.54
N VAL A 89 16.06 16.18 -16.28
CA VAL A 89 15.20 15.19 -15.59
C VAL A 89 13.83 15.83 -15.45
N THR A 90 12.85 15.34 -16.20
CA THR A 90 11.50 15.89 -16.33
C THR A 90 10.92 16.27 -14.96
N HIS A 91 10.44 17.52 -14.87
CA HIS A 91 9.86 18.10 -13.67
C HIS A 91 8.48 17.48 -13.42
N LEU A 92 8.44 16.26 -12.87
CA LEU A 92 7.19 15.59 -12.56
C LEU A 92 6.45 16.37 -11.46
N PRO A 93 5.16 16.70 -11.66
CA PRO A 93 4.40 17.51 -10.71
C PRO A 93 4.24 16.78 -9.37
N PRO A 94 4.03 17.52 -8.27
CA PRO A 94 3.66 16.94 -6.99
C PRO A 94 2.42 16.05 -7.17
N LEU A 95 2.39 14.93 -6.47
CA LEU A 95 1.27 14.01 -6.51
C LEU A 95 0.83 13.73 -5.08
N VAL A 96 -0.48 13.76 -4.84
CA VAL A 96 -1.07 13.52 -3.53
C VAL A 96 -2.16 12.48 -3.71
N PHE A 97 -2.17 11.48 -2.84
CA PHE A 97 -3.28 10.55 -2.69
C PHE A 97 -3.71 10.54 -1.24
N VAL A 98 -5.02 10.50 -1.02
CA VAL A 98 -5.63 10.36 0.29
C VAL A 98 -6.57 9.17 0.20
N HIS A 99 -6.44 8.21 1.10
CA HIS A 99 -7.32 7.07 1.14
C HIS A 99 -7.56 6.57 2.57
N PRO A 100 -8.65 5.82 2.80
CA PRO A 100 -8.90 5.20 4.09
C PRO A 100 -7.78 4.22 4.47
N PHE A 101 -7.45 4.19 5.76
CA PHE A 101 -6.53 3.25 6.39
C PHE A 101 -7.21 2.68 7.66
N PRO A 102 -6.97 1.41 8.05
CA PRO A 102 -7.58 0.87 9.27
C PRO A 102 -7.28 1.75 10.49
N GLY A 103 -8.32 2.34 11.09
CA GLY A 103 -8.17 3.30 12.20
C GLY A 103 -8.05 4.77 11.80
N GLY A 104 -8.11 5.12 10.51
CA GLY A 104 -8.14 6.53 10.07
C GLY A 104 -7.81 6.72 8.59
N ILE A 105 -6.82 7.56 8.29
CA ILE A 105 -6.51 8.04 6.93
C ILE A 105 -5.02 7.88 6.64
N GLU A 106 -4.68 7.46 5.42
CA GLU A 106 -3.32 7.45 4.89
C GLU A 106 -3.19 8.46 3.74
N ILE A 107 -2.17 9.31 3.83
CA ILE A 107 -1.85 10.37 2.88
C ILE A 107 -0.48 10.08 2.29
N ILE A 108 -0.41 10.01 0.97
CA ILE A 108 0.83 9.76 0.23
C ILE A 108 1.14 10.97 -0.64
N CYS A 109 2.26 11.63 -0.38
CA CYS A 109 2.76 12.77 -1.15
C CYS A 109 4.06 12.41 -1.88
N SER A 110 4.15 12.74 -3.16
CA SER A 110 5.35 12.57 -3.98
C SER A 110 5.85 13.92 -4.47
N HIS A 111 7.14 14.22 -4.23
CA HIS A 111 7.77 15.50 -4.57
C HIS A 111 9.15 15.33 -5.21
N SER A 112 9.51 16.21 -6.14
CA SER A 112 10.80 16.17 -6.87
C SER A 112 11.89 16.98 -6.16
N PHE A 113 13.13 16.50 -6.21
CA PHE A 113 14.27 17.06 -5.47
C PHE A 113 14.72 18.46 -5.91
N LYS A 114 14.38 18.90 -7.13
CA LYS A 114 15.20 19.91 -7.82
C LYS A 114 14.89 21.37 -7.56
N LYS A 115 13.76 21.75 -6.93
CA LYS A 115 13.40 23.18 -6.80
C LYS A 115 12.85 23.64 -5.46
N SER A 116 12.40 22.76 -4.57
CA SER A 116 11.88 23.21 -3.27
C SER A 116 11.97 22.11 -2.20
N VAL A 117 12.15 22.56 -0.95
CA VAL A 117 12.01 21.71 0.23
C VAL A 117 10.55 21.29 0.35
N PHE A 118 10.29 20.02 0.66
CA PHE A 118 8.93 19.55 0.89
C PHE A 118 8.33 20.31 2.09
N PRO A 119 7.18 21.00 1.94
CA PRO A 119 6.64 21.87 2.98
C PRO A 119 5.90 21.06 4.05
N MET A 120 6.62 20.19 4.76
CA MET A 120 6.08 19.28 5.78
C MET A 120 5.32 20.04 6.87
N SER A 121 5.84 21.18 7.32
CA SER A 121 5.20 22.00 8.35
C SER A 121 3.81 22.46 7.93
N ARG A 122 3.64 22.88 6.67
CA ARG A 122 2.35 23.33 6.14
C ARG A 122 1.38 22.18 5.95
N LEU A 123 1.88 21.02 5.55
CA LEU A 123 1.07 19.80 5.46
C LEU A 123 0.51 19.43 6.85
N LEU A 124 1.37 19.35 7.86
CA LEU A 124 0.95 19.04 9.23
C LEU A 124 -0.04 20.08 9.79
N ASP A 125 0.14 21.37 9.47
CA ASP A 125 -0.81 22.43 9.84
C ASP A 125 -2.20 22.23 9.20
N ILE A 126 -2.25 21.79 7.94
CA ILE A 126 -3.53 21.45 7.28
C ILE A 126 -4.19 20.27 7.99
N LEU A 127 -3.44 19.20 8.26
CA LEU A 127 -4.00 18.02 8.94
C LEU A 127 -4.54 18.36 10.32
N HIS A 128 -3.77 19.15 11.08
CA HIS A 128 -4.20 19.60 12.39
C HIS A 128 -5.49 20.45 12.34
N LYS A 129 -5.64 21.33 11.33
CA LYS A 129 -6.85 22.12 11.13
C LYS A 129 -8.08 21.30 10.75
N GLU A 130 -7.88 20.19 10.05
CA GLU A 130 -8.93 19.24 9.68
C GLU A 130 -9.27 18.29 10.85
N GLY A 131 -8.63 18.44 12.01
CA GLY A 131 -8.87 17.62 13.19
C GLY A 131 -8.26 16.22 13.11
N LEU A 132 -7.28 16.03 12.22
CA LEU A 132 -6.58 14.77 11.98
C LEU A 132 -5.34 14.68 12.85
N ASP A 133 -5.28 13.66 13.73
CA ASP A 133 -4.12 13.43 14.59
C ASP A 133 -3.11 12.49 13.93
N VAL A 134 -1.90 12.99 13.69
CA VAL A 134 -0.86 12.27 12.95
C VAL A 134 -0.16 11.26 13.87
N VAL A 135 -0.33 9.97 13.56
CA VAL A 135 0.23 8.87 14.33
C VAL A 135 1.60 8.45 13.80
N ASN A 136 1.78 8.45 12.48
CA ASN A 136 3.01 7.98 11.86
C ASN A 136 3.36 8.79 10.60
N THR A 137 4.65 8.98 10.37
CA THR A 137 5.16 9.63 9.17
C THR A 137 6.43 8.91 8.71
N THR A 138 6.41 8.42 7.47
CA THR A 138 7.54 7.74 6.85
C THR A 138 7.94 8.48 5.58
N SER A 139 9.24 8.60 5.32
CA SER A 139 9.76 9.29 4.14
C SER A 139 10.78 8.41 3.44
N ILE A 140 10.54 8.11 2.17
CA ILE A 140 11.41 7.25 1.36
C ILE A 140 11.91 8.04 0.16
N ARG A 141 13.18 7.89 -0.19
CA ARG A 141 13.76 8.44 -1.42
C ARG A 141 13.83 7.36 -2.49
N ARG A 142 13.21 7.59 -3.64
CA ARG A 142 13.25 6.67 -4.79
C ARG A 142 13.27 7.43 -6.11
N ASN A 143 14.16 7.04 -7.03
CA ASN A 143 14.24 7.59 -8.39
C ASN A 143 14.27 9.14 -8.46
N GLY A 144 15.03 9.79 -7.56
CA GLY A 144 15.13 11.26 -7.53
C GLY A 144 13.92 12.00 -6.96
N ARG A 145 12.97 11.27 -6.33
CA ARG A 145 11.79 11.83 -5.66
C ARG A 145 11.72 11.40 -4.20
N PHE A 146 11.09 12.23 -3.37
CA PHE A 146 10.67 11.85 -2.03
C PHE A 146 9.22 11.39 -2.07
N ILE A 147 8.94 10.27 -1.40
CA ILE A 147 7.61 9.79 -1.13
C ILE A 147 7.42 9.88 0.38
N HIS A 148 6.49 10.73 0.79
CA HIS A 148 6.08 10.89 2.18
C HIS A 148 4.76 10.15 2.38
N THR A 149 4.69 9.29 3.39
CA THR A 149 3.49 8.57 3.80
C THR A 149 3.16 9.02 5.22
N ILE A 150 1.96 9.55 5.41
CA ILE A 150 1.49 10.08 6.68
C ILE A 150 0.22 9.33 7.05
N GLN A 151 0.19 8.78 8.25
CA GLN A 151 -0.96 8.06 8.77
C GLN A 151 -1.53 8.87 9.93
N SER A 152 -2.83 9.10 9.87
CA SER A 152 -3.59 9.82 10.87
C SER A 152 -4.69 8.94 11.43
N GLU A 153 -4.94 9.06 12.73
CA GLU A 153 -6.17 8.54 13.33
C GLU A 153 -7.32 9.49 13.01
N ASP A 154 -8.48 8.94 12.65
CA ASP A 154 -9.72 9.71 12.54
C ASP A 154 -10.62 9.36 13.75
N PRO A 155 -10.83 10.31 14.68
CA PRO A 155 -11.68 10.07 15.85
C PRO A 155 -13.16 9.79 15.51
N ASN A 156 -13.60 9.99 14.26
CA ASN A 156 -14.98 9.78 13.80
C ASN A 156 -15.24 8.44 13.09
N HIS A 157 -14.34 7.44 13.23
CA HIS A 157 -14.35 6.13 12.56
C HIS A 157 -15.66 5.29 12.71
N SER A 158 -16.68 5.73 13.45
CA SER A 158 -17.94 4.98 13.57
C SER A 158 -18.73 4.84 12.27
N ASN A 159 -18.51 5.67 11.23
CA ASN A 159 -19.37 5.68 10.03
C ASN A 159 -18.56 5.42 8.75
N MET A 160 -18.26 4.14 8.47
CA MET A 160 -17.72 3.63 7.21
C MET A 160 -18.71 3.78 6.04
N VAL A 161 -19.00 5.02 5.62
CA VAL A 161 -19.67 5.29 4.35
C VAL A 161 -18.95 6.44 3.67
N ASP A 162 -18.15 6.08 2.66
CA ASP A 162 -17.78 6.90 1.52
C ASP A 162 -17.45 8.38 1.82
N THR A 163 -16.55 8.61 2.78
CA THR A 163 -16.06 9.96 3.08
C THR A 163 -15.20 10.43 1.92
N ASP A 164 -15.70 11.40 1.17
CA ASP A 164 -15.00 12.00 0.05
C ASP A 164 -13.83 12.87 0.55
N TYR A 165 -12.61 12.37 0.41
CA TYR A 165 -11.38 13.07 0.78
C TYR A 165 -10.85 13.98 -0.34
N SER A 166 -11.62 14.22 -1.40
CA SER A 166 -11.20 15.06 -2.53
C SER A 166 -10.85 16.48 -2.09
N GLU A 167 -11.61 17.07 -1.16
CA GLU A 167 -11.33 18.42 -0.66
C GLU A 167 -9.98 18.49 0.06
N LEU A 168 -9.70 17.52 0.93
CA LEU A 168 -8.42 17.40 1.64
C LEU A 168 -7.27 17.20 0.64
N GLN A 169 -7.46 16.34 -0.35
CA GLN A 169 -6.48 16.08 -1.39
C GLN A 169 -6.15 17.35 -2.19
N ILE A 170 -7.17 18.16 -2.55
CA ILE A 170 -7.00 19.44 -3.24
C ILE A 170 -6.23 20.43 -2.37
N LYS A 171 -6.63 20.63 -1.10
CA LYS A 171 -5.95 21.54 -0.15
C LYS A 171 -4.47 21.20 0.00
N ILE A 172 -4.14 19.92 0.12
CA ILE A 172 -2.75 19.45 0.22
C ILE A 172 -2.02 19.71 -1.10
N MET A 173 -2.63 19.41 -2.24
CA MET A 173 -2.03 19.64 -3.57
C MET A 173 -1.68 21.12 -3.80
N GLU A 174 -2.57 22.03 -3.42
CA GLU A 174 -2.34 23.48 -3.50
C GLU A 174 -1.19 23.94 -2.60
N ALA A 175 -1.11 23.40 -1.38
CA ALA A 175 -0.04 23.71 -0.43
C ALA A 175 1.33 23.25 -0.93
N LEU A 176 1.39 22.08 -1.59
CA LEU A 176 2.61 21.60 -2.22
C LEU A 176 3.01 22.46 -3.43
N SER A 177 2.03 22.90 -4.22
CA SER A 177 2.27 23.70 -5.44
C SER A 177 2.71 25.13 -5.12
N SER A 178 2.22 25.72 -4.02
CA SER A 178 2.58 27.07 -3.57
C SER A 178 4.02 27.17 -3.01
N SER A 179 4.70 26.05 -2.80
CA SER A 179 6.06 25.99 -2.25
C SER A 179 7.18 26.06 -3.30
N SER A 180 6.86 25.99 -4.60
CA SER A 180 7.85 26.22 -5.65
C SER A 180 8.08 27.73 -5.79
N LEU A 181 9.01 28.28 -5.02
CA LEU A 181 9.41 29.67 -5.17
C LEU A 181 10.02 29.88 -6.56
N GLN A 182 9.50 30.89 -7.27
CA GLN A 182 10.15 31.48 -8.44
C GLN A 182 11.38 32.23 -7.93
N GLU A 183 12.58 31.84 -8.40
CA GLU A 183 13.77 32.69 -8.26
C GLU A 183 13.51 33.99 -9.01
N THR A 184 13.34 35.09 -8.28
CA THR A 184 13.39 36.43 -8.85
C THR A 184 14.87 36.83 -8.91
N LEU A 185 15.46 36.82 -10.11
CA LEU A 185 16.80 37.38 -10.35
C LEU A 185 16.81 38.86 -9.95
N PRO A 186 17.81 39.34 -9.18
CA PRO A 186 17.95 40.77 -8.94
C PRO A 186 18.43 41.44 -10.23
N VAL A 187 17.72 42.48 -10.66
CA VAL A 187 18.13 43.38 -11.74
C VAL A 187 19.43 44.07 -11.31
N PRO A 188 20.49 44.09 -12.15
CA PRO A 188 21.66 44.89 -11.84
C PRO A 188 21.31 46.38 -11.97
N GLU A 189 21.39 47.11 -10.86
CA GLU A 189 21.43 48.57 -10.87
C GLU A 189 22.71 49.02 -11.59
N ASN A 190 22.55 49.64 -12.74
CA ASN A 190 23.60 50.42 -13.37
C ASN A 190 23.72 51.77 -12.63
N CYS A 191 24.87 52.03 -12.00
CA CYS A 191 25.46 53.36 -11.84
C CYS A 191 26.99 53.21 -11.87
#